data_AF-A0A3Q0SXL6-F1
#
_entry.id   AF-A0A3Q0SXL6-F1
#
_cell.length_a   1.000
_cell.length_b   1.000
_cell.length_c   1.000
_cell.angle_alpha   90.00
_cell.angle_beta   90.00
_cell.angle_gamma   90.00
#
_symmetry.space_group_name_H-M   'P 1'
#
loop_
_entity.id
_entity.type
_entity.pdbx_description
1 polymer ?
#
loop_
_entity_poly.entity_id
_entity_poly.type
_entity_poly.pdbx_seq_one_letter_code
_entity_poly.pdbx_strand_id
1 'polypeptide(L)'
;MSLLRGHNTADTEAFQCEQDCGREIDGLCSFLGLSPSPEEKERVRASVTFDSMKQNKMTNYTTIKTLNHTVSPFMRKGEVGDWKNHFTVAQNEQFDEDYKQKMKNTDLKFRFEI
;
A
#
# COMPACT_ATOMS: atom_id res chain seq x y z
N MET A 1 -14.20 2.85 28.91
CA MET A 1 -14.74 2.70 27.53
C MET A 1 -14.57 4.03 26.80
N SER A 2 -13.68 4.10 25.81
CA SER A 2 -13.71 5.08 24.72
C SER A 2 -12.66 4.65 23.69
N LEU A 3 -13.12 3.86 22.72
CA LEU A 3 -13.24 4.22 21.31
C LEU A 3 -11.99 3.90 20.49
N LEU A 4 -12.13 2.76 19.80
CA LEU A 4 -11.52 2.39 18.52
C LEU A 4 -11.00 3.63 17.76
N ARG A 5 -9.69 3.89 17.86
CA ARG A 5 -9.01 4.73 16.88
C ARG A 5 -8.88 3.88 15.63
N GLY A 6 -9.70 4.19 14.62
CA GLY A 6 -9.56 3.63 13.29
C GLY A 6 -8.16 3.97 12.78
N HIS A 7 -7.26 3.00 12.86
CA HIS A 7 -6.06 3.00 12.06
C HIS A 7 -6.54 2.79 10.63
N ASN A 8 -6.51 3.83 9.80
CA ASN A 8 -6.66 3.62 8.37
C ASN A 8 -5.30 3.09 7.88
N THR A 9 -5.11 1.77 7.99
CA THR A 9 -3.82 1.08 7.85
C THR A 9 -3.38 0.87 6.40
N ALA A 10 -4.28 1.02 5.43
CA ALA A 10 -4.03 0.58 4.05
C ALA A 10 -2.84 1.29 3.36
N ASP A 11 -2.69 2.60 3.54
CA ASP A 11 -1.58 3.34 2.90
C ASP A 11 -0.24 3.10 3.58
N THR A 12 -0.22 2.72 4.87
CA THR A 12 1.04 2.40 5.58
C THR A 12 1.47 0.96 5.31
N GLU A 13 0.52 0.03 5.21
CA GLU A 13 0.77 -1.40 4.96
C GLU A 13 1.37 -1.68 3.58
N ALA A 14 0.95 -0.95 2.53
CA ALA A 14 1.48 -1.13 1.18
C ALA A 14 2.99 -0.82 1.11
N PHE A 15 3.42 0.29 1.72
CA PHE A 15 4.84 0.67 1.80
C PHE A 15 5.67 -0.35 2.59
N GLN A 16 5.06 -0.95 3.61
CA GLN A 16 5.77 -1.83 4.51
C GLN A 16 5.93 -3.24 3.93
N CYS A 17 4.97 -3.73 3.14
CA CYS A 17 5.18 -4.95 2.36
C CYS A 17 6.21 -4.74 1.23
N GLU A 18 6.33 -3.54 0.65
CA GLU A 18 7.41 -3.24 -0.30
C GLU A 18 8.81 -3.28 0.35
N GLN A 19 8.93 -2.86 1.63
CA GLN A 19 10.19 -2.98 2.39
C GLN A 19 10.46 -4.40 2.92
N ASP A 20 9.48 -5.03 3.57
CA ASP A 20 9.62 -6.35 4.22
C ASP A 20 8.26 -7.07 4.29
N CYS A 21 7.80 -7.59 3.15
CA CYS A 21 6.52 -8.30 3.12
C CYS A 21 6.47 -9.55 4.02
N GLY A 22 7.62 -10.17 4.34
CA GLY A 22 7.66 -11.30 5.26
C GLY A 22 7.22 -10.91 6.67
N ARG A 23 7.75 -9.78 7.17
CA ARG A 23 7.37 -9.23 8.47
C ARG A 23 5.90 -8.85 8.55
N GLU A 24 5.36 -8.24 7.49
CA GLU A 24 3.94 -7.85 7.48
C GLU A 24 3.01 -9.06 7.43
N ILE A 25 3.38 -10.11 6.69
CA ILE A 25 2.68 -11.40 6.74
C ILE A 25 2.73 -11.99 8.15
N ASP A 26 3.89 -11.95 8.83
CA ASP A 26 4.02 -12.42 10.21
C ASP A 26 3.18 -11.63 11.20
N GLY A 27 3.14 -10.30 11.05
CA GLY A 27 2.30 -9.40 11.82
C GLY A 27 0.81 -9.72 11.64
N LEU A 28 0.38 -9.89 10.40
CA LEU A 28 -1.01 -10.26 10.08
C LEU A 28 -1.37 -11.65 10.63
N CYS A 29 -0.48 -12.62 10.52
CA CYS A 29 -0.69 -13.96 11.08
C CYS A 29 -0.83 -13.89 12.61
N SER A 30 0.03 -13.12 13.28
CA SER A 30 -0.03 -12.92 14.73
C SER A 30 -1.34 -12.25 15.16
N PHE A 31 -1.77 -11.23 14.42
CA PHE A 31 -3.03 -10.53 14.67
C PHE A 31 -4.26 -11.44 14.51
N LEU A 32 -4.25 -12.29 13.49
CA LEU A 32 -5.32 -13.25 13.21
C LEU A 32 -5.24 -14.54 14.05
N GLY A 33 -4.17 -14.70 14.86
CA GLY A 33 -3.94 -15.91 15.65
C GLY A 33 -3.60 -17.15 14.81
N LEU A 34 -2.99 -16.96 13.63
CA LEU A 34 -2.59 -18.02 12.70
C LEU A 34 -1.13 -18.41 12.89
N SER A 35 -0.85 -19.70 12.74
CA SER A 35 0.52 -20.27 12.78
C SER A 35 0.85 -21.00 11.48
N PRO A 36 0.99 -20.29 10.33
CA PRO A 36 1.28 -20.92 9.06
C PRO A 36 2.72 -21.45 9.01
N SER A 37 2.89 -22.56 8.29
CA SER A 37 4.20 -23.13 7.99
C SER A 37 5.05 -22.18 7.12
N PRO A 38 6.39 -22.34 7.11
CA PRO A 38 7.26 -21.54 6.25
C PRO A 38 6.88 -21.62 4.76
N GLU A 39 6.44 -22.80 4.30
CA GLU A 39 5.99 -23.01 2.92
C GLU A 39 4.72 -22.21 2.60
N GLU A 40 3.75 -22.17 3.52
CA GLU A 40 2.52 -21.40 3.34
C GLU A 40 2.80 -19.90 3.31
N LYS A 41 3.71 -19.41 4.16
CA LYS A 41 4.15 -18.00 4.16
C LYS A 41 4.80 -17.62 2.83
N GLU A 42 5.69 -18.47 2.32
CA GLU A 42 6.35 -18.20 1.04
C GLU A 42 5.38 -18.26 -0.14
N ARG A 43 4.41 -19.20 -0.13
CA ARG A 43 3.35 -19.25 -1.13
C ARG A 43 2.51 -17.98 -1.14
N VAL A 44 2.13 -17.48 0.04
CA VAL A 44 1.40 -16.21 0.16
C VAL A 44 2.26 -15.08 -0.38
N ARG A 45 3.51 -14.95 0.09
CA ARG A 45 4.46 -13.90 -0.33
C ARG A 45 4.61 -13.84 -1.85
N ALA A 46 4.83 -14.98 -2.50
CA ALA A 46 4.97 -15.05 -3.96
C ALA A 46 3.67 -14.67 -4.70
N SER A 47 2.52 -14.97 -4.11
CA SER A 47 1.20 -14.69 -4.71
C SER A 47 0.77 -13.23 -4.55
N VAL A 48 1.23 -12.54 -3.52
CA VAL A 48 0.87 -11.14 -3.21
C VAL A 48 1.86 -10.11 -3.74
N THR A 49 2.84 -10.52 -4.56
CA THR A 49 3.69 -9.56 -5.27
C THR A 49 2.87 -8.77 -6.28
N PHE A 50 3.29 -7.53 -6.57
CA PHE A 50 2.60 -6.68 -7.53
C PHE A 50 2.47 -7.35 -8.90
N ASP A 51 3.53 -7.98 -9.41
CA ASP A 51 3.52 -8.67 -10.70
C ASP A 51 2.54 -9.86 -10.71
N SER A 52 2.55 -10.69 -9.66
CA SER A 52 1.59 -11.79 -9.51
C SER A 52 0.14 -11.28 -9.50
N MET A 53 -0.14 -10.22 -8.73
CA MET A 53 -1.47 -9.64 -8.63
C MET A 53 -1.91 -8.92 -9.91
N LYS A 54 -0.97 -8.32 -10.65
CA LYS A 54 -1.23 -7.66 -11.93
C LYS A 54 -1.62 -8.64 -13.04
N GLN A 55 -1.01 -9.82 -13.04
CA GLN A 55 -1.32 -10.89 -14.01
C GLN A 55 -2.60 -11.66 -13.67
N ASN A 56 -2.99 -11.70 -12.40
CA ASN A 56 -4.17 -12.44 -11.95
C ASN A 56 -5.48 -11.68 -12.22
N LYS A 57 -6.35 -12.27 -13.04
CA LYS A 57 -7.66 -11.71 -13.43
C LYS A 57 -8.63 -11.48 -12.26
N MET A 58 -8.46 -12.22 -11.18
CA MET A 58 -9.28 -12.08 -9.97
C MET A 58 -8.88 -10.85 -9.13
N THR A 59 -7.65 -10.34 -9.32
CA THR A 59 -7.10 -9.25 -8.51
C THR A 59 -6.81 -7.99 -9.32
N ASN A 60 -6.68 -8.07 -10.65
CA ASN A 60 -6.30 -6.92 -11.50
C ASN A 60 -7.47 -6.09 -12.05
N TYR A 61 -8.70 -6.42 -11.65
CA TYR A 61 -9.94 -5.69 -11.97
C TYR A 61 -10.32 -5.63 -13.45
N THR A 62 -9.62 -6.33 -14.34
CA THR A 62 -9.90 -6.33 -15.80
C THR A 62 -11.29 -6.84 -16.18
N THR A 63 -11.96 -7.55 -15.27
CA THR A 63 -13.33 -8.06 -15.45
C THR A 63 -14.40 -7.00 -15.17
N ILE A 64 -14.05 -5.85 -14.60
CA ILE A 64 -14.99 -4.77 -14.25
C ILE A 64 -15.12 -3.80 -15.42
N LYS A 65 -16.29 -3.83 -16.06
CA LYS A 65 -16.57 -3.09 -17.30
C LYS A 65 -16.66 -1.58 -17.13
N THR A 66 -16.84 -1.07 -15.92
CA THR A 66 -16.91 0.36 -15.63
C THR A 66 -15.54 1.03 -15.56
N LEU A 67 -14.45 0.26 -15.53
CA LEU A 67 -13.08 0.76 -15.49
C LEU A 67 -12.46 0.72 -16.90
N ASN A 68 -11.94 1.84 -17.37
CA ASN A 68 -11.25 1.91 -18.67
C ASN A 68 -9.75 1.66 -18.50
N HIS A 69 -9.36 0.38 -18.60
CA HIS A 69 -7.97 -0.06 -18.45
C HIS A 69 -7.04 0.39 -19.59
N THR A 70 -7.59 0.86 -20.72
CA THR A 70 -6.80 1.44 -21.82
C THR A 70 -6.31 2.85 -21.48
N VAL A 71 -7.08 3.60 -20.68
CA VAL A 71 -6.64 4.92 -20.16
C VAL A 71 -5.62 4.73 -19.06
N SER A 72 -5.94 3.88 -18.07
CA SER A 72 -5.00 3.51 -17.03
C SER A 72 -5.39 2.15 -16.44
N PRO A 73 -4.48 1.16 -16.38
CA PRO A 73 -4.76 -0.09 -15.71
C PRO A 73 -4.86 0.14 -14.20
N PHE A 74 -5.79 -0.56 -13.55
CA PHE A 74 -5.94 -0.52 -12.08
C PHE A 74 -4.63 -0.84 -11.35
N MET A 75 -3.97 -1.93 -11.73
CA MET A 75 -2.61 -2.27 -11.30
C MET A 75 -1.58 -1.51 -12.13
N ARG A 76 -1.36 -0.22 -11.81
CA ARG A 76 -0.55 0.71 -12.62
C ARG A 76 0.96 0.48 -12.52
N LYS A 77 1.59 0.90 -11.40
CA LYS A 77 3.04 0.77 -11.15
C LYS A 77 3.38 -0.05 -9.91
N GLY A 78 2.62 0.11 -8.82
CA GLY A 78 2.89 -0.62 -7.58
C GLY A 78 4.24 -0.30 -6.96
N GLU A 79 4.67 0.95 -7.07
CA GLU A 79 5.99 1.43 -6.65
C GLU A 79 5.81 2.67 -5.78
N VAL A 80 6.50 2.68 -4.64
CA VAL A 80 6.59 3.84 -3.76
C VAL A 80 7.44 4.94 -4.40
N GLY A 81 6.95 6.18 -4.33
CA GLY A 81 7.70 7.35 -4.82
C GLY A 81 7.36 7.79 -6.24
N ASP A 82 6.48 7.07 -6.96
CA ASP A 82 6.09 7.44 -8.32
C ASP A 82 5.47 8.84 -8.42
N TRP A 83 4.95 9.39 -7.32
CA TRP A 83 4.44 10.76 -7.25
C TRP A 83 5.47 11.80 -7.75
N LYS A 84 6.77 11.54 -7.58
CA LYS A 84 7.86 12.41 -8.07
C LYS A 84 7.89 12.56 -9.59
N ASN A 85 7.36 11.58 -10.33
CA ASN A 85 7.25 11.65 -11.79
C ASN A 85 6.11 12.56 -12.27
N HIS A 86 5.20 12.96 -11.37
CA HIS A 86 4.02 13.77 -11.70
C HIS A 86 4.07 15.16 -11.07
N PHE A 87 4.77 15.32 -9.95
CA PHE A 87 4.85 16.59 -9.23
C PHE A 87 5.98 17.46 -9.77
N THR A 88 5.66 18.72 -10.07
CA THR A 88 6.68 19.76 -10.20
C THR A 88 7.20 20.18 -8.83
N VAL A 89 8.40 20.78 -8.78
CA VAL A 89 8.99 21.28 -7.52
C VAL A 89 8.04 22.25 -6.81
N ALA A 90 7.44 23.20 -7.55
CA ALA A 90 6.50 24.17 -6.98
C ALA A 90 5.23 23.53 -6.40
N GLN A 91 4.70 22.48 -7.06
CA GLN A 91 3.55 21.73 -6.52
C GLN A 91 3.93 20.96 -5.25
N ASN A 92 5.13 20.39 -5.21
CA ASN A 92 5.61 19.70 -4.02
C ASN A 92 5.79 20.64 -2.84
N GLU A 93 6.40 21.81 -3.04
CA GLU A 93 6.56 22.83 -1.99
C GLU A 93 5.21 23.28 -1.43
N GLN A 94 4.23 23.52 -2.30
CA GLN A 94 2.88 23.89 -1.89
C GLN A 94 2.18 22.78 -1.12
N PHE A 95 2.37 21.52 -1.53
CA PHE A 95 1.84 20.35 -0.83
C PHE A 95 2.49 20.17 0.54
N ASP A 96 3.81 20.32 0.66
CA ASP A 96 4.55 20.18 1.91
C ASP A 96 4.10 21.21 2.97
N GLU A 97 3.80 22.44 2.55
CA GLU A 97 3.27 23.46 3.44
C GLU A 97 1.87 23.11 3.96
N ASP A 98 0.96 22.74 3.06
CA ASP A 98 -0.41 22.33 3.42
C ASP A 98 -0.42 21.07 4.31
N TYR A 99 0.44 20.08 3.98
CA TYR A 99 0.62 18.86 4.73
C TYR A 99 1.08 19.14 6.17
N LYS A 100 2.08 20.02 6.36
CA LYS A 100 2.56 20.41 7.71
C LYS A 100 1.47 21.02 8.56
N GLN A 101 0.59 21.84 7.98
CA GLN A 101 -0.52 22.45 8.72
C GLN A 101 -1.58 21.41 9.10
N LYS A 102 -1.97 20.54 8.16
CA LYS A 102 -3.01 19.52 8.37
C LYS A 102 -2.56 18.40 9.32
N MET A 103 -1.27 18.11 9.35
CA MET A 103 -0.70 17.00 10.13
C MET A 103 -0.03 17.45 11.44
N LYS A 104 -0.14 18.72 11.81
CA LYS A 104 0.57 19.30 12.97
C LYS A 104 0.29 18.60 14.31
N ASN A 105 -0.90 18.02 14.48
CA ASN A 105 -1.37 17.45 15.76
C ASN A 105 -1.66 15.95 15.67
N THR A 106 -1.02 15.24 14.74
CA THR A 106 -1.13 13.79 14.63
C THR A 106 0.17 13.10 15.01
N ASP A 107 0.05 11.93 15.63
CA ASP A 107 1.19 11.04 15.90
C ASP A 107 1.56 10.19 14.67
N LEU A 108 0.80 10.32 13.57
CA LEU A 108 1.03 9.58 12.33
C LEU A 108 2.32 10.03 11.65
N LYS A 109 3.16 9.06 11.30
CA LYS A 109 4.40 9.28 10.55
C LYS A 109 4.31 8.56 9.22
N PHE A 110 4.29 9.33 8.14
CA PHE A 110 4.29 8.82 6.79
C PHE A 110 5.70 8.88 6.20
N ARG A 111 6.04 7.86 5.41
CA ARG A 111 7.22 7.85 4.54
C ARG A 111 6.73 8.03 3.11
N PHE A 112 7.36 8.92 2.36
CA PHE A 112 7.00 9.21 0.96
C PHE A 112 7.94 8.54 -0.04
N GLU A 113 8.96 7.84 0.46
CA GLU A 113 9.99 7.09 -0.26
C GLU A 113 10.49 5.92 0.60
N ILE A 114 11.09 4.90 -0.04
CA ILE A 114 11.72 3.73 0.60
C ILE A 114 13.14 4.07 1.02
#